data_AF-A0A497SH51-F1
#
_entry.id   AF-A0A497SH51-F1
#
_cell.length_a   1.000
_cell.length_b   1.000
_cell.length_c   1.000
_cell.angle_alpha   90.00
_cell.angle_beta   90.00
_cell.angle_gamma   90.00
#
_symmetry.space_group_name_H-M   'P 1'
#
loop_
_entity.id
_entity.type
_entity.pdbx_description
1 polymer ?
#
loop_
_entity_poly.entity_id
_entity_poly.type
_entity_poly.pdbx_seq_one_letter_code
_entity_poly.pdbx_strand_id
1 'polypeptide(L)'
;MAWEITLLLFVIITFFAGIRIIDQYDRGVKFRFGKFIGVLEPGFRWIIPIIDRIEKVDVRVIAADVPSQEVMTQDNVPIKVNGVVFFKVLRADQAVLEVEEYQYAVSQLAQSALRDMCGKAELDDVLAKREEIGRKIRKVVDEETDPWGIKVTDVKIKDIELPENMKRAMAHQAEAERDRRARIILAQAEKQAAQGLLDAGKIIDKSPSSLKLRLYQTLSEIASEKNSTIVFPFPEELLDFVKKSFKKK
;
A
#
# COMPACT_ATOMS: atom_id res chain seq x y z
N MET A 1 -10.51 58.79 -42.12
CA MET A 1 -10.91 59.05 -40.72
C MET A 1 -11.70 57.88 -40.12
N ALA A 2 -13.02 57.76 -40.29
CA ALA A 2 -13.82 56.73 -39.58
C ALA A 2 -13.39 55.28 -39.90
N TRP A 3 -13.14 54.96 -41.19
CA TRP A 3 -12.76 53.61 -41.60
C TRP A 3 -11.36 53.20 -41.13
N GLU A 4 -10.42 54.16 -41.06
CA GLU A 4 -9.06 53.95 -40.54
C GLU A 4 -9.08 53.68 -39.04
N ILE A 5 -9.93 54.39 -38.29
CA ILE A 5 -10.11 54.17 -36.85
C ILE A 5 -10.70 52.78 -36.60
N THR A 6 -11.68 52.35 -37.40
CA THR A 6 -12.25 50.99 -37.27
C THR A 6 -11.26 49.89 -37.60
N LEU A 7 -10.42 50.06 -38.63
CA LEU A 7 -9.36 49.11 -38.96
C LEU A 7 -8.30 49.03 -37.86
N LEU A 8 -7.89 50.18 -37.34
CA LEU A 8 -6.89 50.25 -36.29
C LEU A 8 -7.40 49.59 -35.00
N LEU A 9 -8.66 49.83 -34.64
CA LEU A 9 -9.32 49.18 -33.52
C LEU A 9 -9.39 47.65 -33.71
N PHE A 10 -9.72 47.19 -34.93
CA PHE A 10 -9.79 45.76 -35.25
C PHE A 10 -8.43 45.07 -35.15
N VAL A 11 -7.36 45.71 -35.62
CA VAL A 11 -5.98 45.21 -35.51
C VAL A 11 -5.54 45.15 -34.04
N ILE A 12 -5.87 46.17 -33.25
CA ILE A 12 -5.56 46.20 -31.81
C ILE A 12 -6.30 45.07 -31.08
N ILE A 13 -7.60 44.90 -31.33
CA ILE A 13 -8.43 43.85 -30.70
C ILE A 13 -7.88 42.46 -31.05
N THR A 14 -7.56 42.20 -32.32
CA THR A 14 -7.00 40.91 -32.74
C THR A 14 -5.60 40.64 -32.17
N PHE A 15 -4.78 41.69 -32.02
CA PHE A 15 -3.47 41.57 -31.39
C PHE A 15 -3.57 41.19 -29.91
N PHE A 16 -4.43 41.87 -29.14
CA PHE A 16 -4.66 41.57 -27.72
C PHE A 16 -5.36 40.21 -27.52
N ALA A 17 -6.30 39.84 -28.41
CA ALA A 17 -6.97 38.54 -28.35
C ALA A 17 -6.04 37.35 -28.60
N GLY A 18 -4.87 37.58 -29.22
CA GLY A 18 -3.85 36.57 -29.47
C GLY A 18 -2.96 36.24 -28.27
N ILE A 19 -3.05 36.99 -27.18
CA ILE A 19 -2.21 36.78 -25.99
C ILE A 19 -2.73 35.58 -25.20
N ARG A 20 -1.89 34.55 -25.05
CA ARG A 20 -2.20 33.36 -24.25
C ARG A 20 -1.05 33.05 -23.29
N ILE A 21 -1.44 32.69 -22.08
CA ILE A 21 -0.52 32.29 -21.01
C ILE A 21 -0.65 30.78 -20.85
N ILE A 22 0.48 30.09 -20.95
CA ILE A 22 0.59 28.66 -20.71
C ILE A 22 1.28 28.48 -19.36
N ASP A 23 0.60 27.80 -18.45
CA ASP A 23 1.11 27.52 -17.11
C ASP A 23 2.29 26.54 -17.16
N GLN A 24 3.12 26.54 -16.12
CA GLN A 24 4.33 25.70 -16.09
C GLN A 24 4.02 24.19 -16.15
N TYR A 25 2.86 23.80 -15.61
CA TYR A 25 2.35 22.44 -15.60
C TYR A 25 1.59 22.05 -16.88
N ASP A 26 1.41 22.98 -17.82
CA ASP A 26 0.74 22.72 -19.08
C ASP A 26 1.74 22.72 -20.25
N ARG A 27 1.38 22.00 -21.31
CA ARG A 27 2.00 22.12 -22.64
C ARG A 27 0.90 22.42 -23.65
N GLY A 28 1.13 23.42 -24.50
CA GLY A 28 0.15 23.82 -25.51
C GLY A 28 0.46 23.15 -26.85
N VAL A 29 -0.37 22.22 -27.31
CA VAL A 29 -0.26 21.65 -28.66
C VAL A 29 -0.89 22.64 -29.64
N LYS A 30 -0.09 23.19 -30.56
CA LYS A 30 -0.53 24.23 -31.49
C LYS A 30 -0.90 23.64 -32.84
N PHE A 31 -2.13 23.88 -33.25
CA PHE A 31 -2.67 23.58 -34.57
C PHE A 31 -2.92 24.86 -35.36
N ARG A 32 -2.63 24.85 -36.66
CA ARG A 32 -2.94 25.93 -37.60
C ARG A 32 -3.68 25.36 -38.79
N PHE A 33 -4.91 25.82 -39.02
CA PHE A 33 -5.78 25.23 -40.06
C PHE A 33 -5.87 23.68 -39.98
N GLY A 34 -5.81 23.13 -38.75
CA GLY A 34 -5.81 21.67 -38.52
C GLY A 34 -4.47 20.96 -38.69
N LYS A 35 -3.40 21.64 -39.12
CA LYS A 35 -2.04 21.06 -39.16
C LYS A 35 -1.31 21.30 -37.85
N PHE A 36 -0.65 20.27 -37.33
CA PHE A 36 0.27 20.39 -36.20
C PHE A 36 1.49 21.23 -36.59
N ILE A 37 1.80 22.25 -35.80
CA ILE A 37 3.00 23.08 -35.97
C ILE A 37 4.07 22.71 -34.95
N GLY A 38 3.67 22.49 -33.70
CA GLY A 38 4.62 22.24 -32.61
C GLY A 38 3.99 22.38 -31.24
N VAL A 39 4.80 22.04 -30.23
CA VAL A 39 4.44 22.16 -28.81
C VAL A 39 4.96 23.49 -28.28
N LEU A 40 4.08 24.25 -27.64
CA LEU A 40 4.38 25.49 -26.96
C LEU A 40 4.83 25.22 -25.53
N GLU A 41 6.05 25.64 -25.22
CA GLU A 41 6.58 25.63 -23.85
C GLU A 41 5.90 26.72 -22.99
N PRO A 42 5.93 26.55 -21.65
CA PRO A 42 5.34 27.50 -20.71
C PRO A 42 5.78 28.94 -20.87
N GLY A 43 4.89 29.87 -20.49
CA GLY A 43 5.14 31.30 -20.50
C GLY A 43 4.25 32.06 -21.48
N PHE A 44 4.68 33.28 -21.79
CA PHE A 44 3.96 34.20 -22.66
C PHE A 44 4.09 33.75 -24.12
N ARG A 45 2.96 33.39 -24.76
CA ARG A 45 2.92 33.02 -26.16
C ARG A 45 1.83 33.79 -26.89
N TRP A 46 2.19 34.32 -28.06
CA TRP A 46 1.25 34.98 -28.94
C TRP A 46 0.79 34.01 -30.04
N ILE A 47 -0.52 33.90 -30.20
CA ILE A 47 -1.17 33.09 -31.24
C ILE A 47 -2.17 33.91 -32.03
N ILE A 48 -2.46 33.47 -33.26
CA ILE A 48 -3.44 34.12 -34.12
C ILE A 48 -4.84 33.58 -33.77
N PRO A 49 -5.73 34.34 -33.12
CA PRO A 49 -6.94 33.84 -32.45
C PRO A 49 -8.00 33.24 -33.38
N ILE A 50 -7.87 33.41 -34.69
CA ILE A 50 -8.82 32.90 -35.70
C ILE A 50 -8.30 31.61 -36.37
N ILE A 51 -6.98 31.48 -36.48
CA ILE A 51 -6.35 30.44 -37.30
C ILE A 51 -5.73 29.35 -36.42
N ASP A 52 -5.12 29.78 -35.31
CA ASP A 52 -4.39 28.91 -34.41
C ASP A 52 -5.34 28.36 -33.32
N ARG A 53 -5.40 27.03 -33.18
CA ARG A 53 -6.04 26.35 -32.05
C ARG A 53 -4.95 25.82 -31.12
N ILE A 54 -5.11 26.02 -29.81
CA ILE A 54 -4.21 25.45 -28.80
C ILE A 54 -5.03 24.49 -27.94
N GLU A 55 -4.52 23.28 -27.79
CA GLU A 55 -4.98 22.33 -26.80
C GLU A 55 -3.98 22.25 -25.65
N LYS A 56 -4.44 22.43 -24.41
CA LYS A 56 -3.59 22.39 -23.22
C LYS A 56 -3.58 20.97 -22.67
N VAL A 57 -2.39 20.42 -22.48
CA VAL A 57 -2.17 19.10 -21.90
C VAL A 57 -1.38 19.26 -20.60
N ASP A 58 -1.91 18.71 -19.51
CA ASP A 58 -1.25 18.70 -18.21
C ASP A 58 -0.11 17.66 -18.21
N VAL A 59 1.09 18.08 -17.80
CA VAL A 59 2.26 17.19 -17.69
C VAL A 59 2.47 16.62 -16.28
N ARG A 60 1.60 16.96 -15.33
CA ARG A 60 1.62 16.39 -13.98
C ARG A 60 1.23 14.91 -14.00
N VAL A 61 1.49 14.24 -12.88
CA VAL A 61 1.01 12.88 -12.67
C VAL A 61 -0.51 12.95 -12.47
N ILE A 62 -1.23 12.31 -13.37
CA ILE A 62 -2.68 12.14 -13.34
C ILE A 62 -2.97 10.74 -12.79
N ALA A 63 -3.97 10.67 -11.92
CA ALA A 63 -4.52 9.41 -11.45
C ALA A 63 -5.80 9.11 -12.24
N ALA A 64 -5.80 8.01 -13.00
CA ALA A 64 -6.99 7.49 -13.65
C ALA A 64 -7.47 6.24 -12.93
N ASP A 65 -8.75 6.23 -12.58
CA ASP A 65 -9.40 5.04 -12.02
C ASP A 65 -9.60 3.99 -13.11
N VAL A 66 -9.34 2.73 -12.75
CA VAL A 66 -9.69 1.57 -13.56
C VAL A 66 -11.00 1.00 -13.03
N PRO A 67 -12.04 0.87 -13.88
CA PRO A 67 -13.33 0.38 -13.44
C PRO A 67 -13.23 -1.06 -12.91
N SER A 68 -14.11 -1.38 -11.96
CA SER A 68 -14.18 -2.73 -11.37
C SER A 68 -14.57 -3.76 -12.42
N GLN A 69 -13.89 -4.91 -12.39
CA GLN A 69 -14.15 -6.02 -13.30
C GLN A 69 -14.20 -7.34 -12.56
N GLU A 70 -15.08 -8.22 -13.02
CA GLU A 70 -15.14 -9.61 -12.57
C GLU A 70 -14.20 -10.48 -13.41
N VAL A 71 -13.29 -11.17 -12.73
CA VAL A 71 -12.24 -12.01 -13.34
C VAL A 71 -12.17 -13.33 -12.58
N MET A 72 -11.97 -14.43 -13.31
CA MET A 72 -11.64 -15.71 -12.68
C MET A 72 -10.13 -15.81 -12.53
N THR A 73 -9.67 -16.11 -11.32
CA THR A 73 -8.26 -16.44 -11.04
C THR A 73 -7.88 -17.80 -11.61
N GLN A 74 -6.58 -18.13 -11.56
CA GLN A 74 -6.08 -19.45 -11.97
C GLN A 74 -6.73 -20.61 -11.19
N ASP A 75 -7.16 -20.36 -9.95
CA ASP A 75 -7.84 -21.33 -9.07
C ASP A 75 -9.36 -21.42 -9.30
N ASN A 76 -9.86 -20.85 -10.40
CA ASN A 76 -11.28 -20.74 -10.71
C ASN A 76 -12.12 -20.02 -9.63
N VAL A 77 -11.50 -19.13 -8.85
CA VAL A 77 -12.25 -18.28 -7.91
C VAL A 77 -12.64 -16.98 -8.62
N PRO A 78 -13.95 -16.64 -8.71
CA PRO A 78 -14.37 -15.36 -9.24
C PRO A 78 -14.05 -14.27 -8.23
N ILE A 79 -13.37 -13.21 -8.68
CA ILE A 79 -13.05 -12.03 -7.89
C ILE A 79 -13.43 -10.77 -8.65
N LYS A 80 -13.79 -9.71 -7.93
CA LYS A 80 -13.90 -8.37 -8.53
C LYS A 80 -12.69 -7.54 -8.15
N VAL A 81 -12.00 -7.00 -9.14
CA VAL A 81 -10.78 -6.21 -8.95
C VAL A 81 -10.95 -4.84 -9.58
N ASN A 82 -10.55 -3.81 -8.85
CA ASN A 82 -10.40 -2.44 -9.34
C ASN A 82 -8.97 -1.93 -9.06
N GLY A 83 -8.63 -0.79 -9.66
CA GLY A 83 -7.29 -0.22 -9.50
C GLY A 83 -7.21 1.23 -9.90
N VAL A 84 -6.02 1.80 -9.74
CA VAL A 84 -5.69 3.16 -10.13
C VAL A 84 -4.35 3.14 -10.87
N VAL A 85 -4.30 3.86 -11.99
CA VAL A 85 -3.09 4.05 -12.79
C VAL A 85 -2.61 5.47 -12.60
N PHE A 86 -1.33 5.61 -12.25
CA PHE A 86 -0.64 6.88 -12.17
C PHE A 86 0.23 7.03 -13.41
N PHE A 87 -0.05 8.02 -14.24
CA PHE A 87 0.74 8.29 -15.44
C PHE A 87 0.96 9.79 -15.61
N LYS A 88 1.95 10.15 -16.43
CA LYS A 88 2.21 11.54 -16.82
C LYS A 88 2.49 11.62 -18.30
N VAL A 89 2.13 12.74 -18.91
CA VAL A 89 2.42 13.02 -20.31
C VAL A 89 3.87 13.51 -20.44
N LEU A 90 4.71 12.81 -21.20
CA LEU A 90 6.06 13.25 -21.56
C LEU A 90 6.06 14.06 -22.87
N ARG A 91 5.34 13.56 -23.88
CA ARG A 91 5.22 14.16 -25.21
C ARG A 91 3.77 14.53 -25.49
N ALA A 92 3.45 15.81 -25.33
CA ALA A 92 2.08 16.32 -25.48
C ALA A 92 1.58 16.28 -26.93
N ASP A 93 2.49 16.39 -27.91
CA ASP A 93 2.20 16.22 -29.33
C ASP A 93 1.61 14.84 -29.61
N GLN A 94 2.27 13.78 -29.14
CA GLN A 94 1.81 12.41 -29.38
C GLN A 94 0.53 12.09 -28.63
N ALA A 95 0.38 12.57 -27.40
CA ALA A 95 -0.80 12.31 -26.59
C ALA A 95 -2.10 12.87 -27.20
N VAL A 96 -2.01 13.90 -28.05
CA VAL A 96 -3.15 14.52 -28.75
C VAL A 96 -3.29 13.99 -30.18
N LEU A 97 -2.19 13.64 -30.85
CA LEU A 97 -2.22 13.21 -32.25
C LEU A 97 -2.50 11.72 -32.42
N GLU A 98 -1.98 10.88 -31.52
CA GLU A 98 -2.04 9.42 -31.65
C GLU A 98 -3.29 8.82 -30.99
N VAL A 99 -3.88 9.52 -30.01
CA VAL A 99 -5.06 9.04 -29.26
C VAL A 99 -6.05 10.18 -29.04
N GLU A 100 -7.33 9.90 -29.27
CA GLU A 100 -8.41 10.88 -29.06
C GLU A 100 -8.56 11.25 -27.58
N GLU A 101 -8.80 10.25 -26.72
CA GLU A 101 -8.89 10.44 -25.27
C GLU A 101 -7.90 9.51 -24.55
N TYR A 102 -6.70 10.04 -24.32
CA TYR A 102 -5.61 9.26 -23.72
C TYR A 102 -5.95 8.73 -22.31
N GLN A 103 -6.72 9.47 -21.51
CA GLN A 103 -7.11 9.02 -20.17
C GLN A 103 -7.98 7.77 -20.22
N TYR A 104 -8.94 7.76 -21.14
CA TYR A 104 -9.81 6.61 -21.39
C TYR A 104 -9.02 5.43 -21.95
N ALA A 105 -8.17 5.66 -22.95
CA ALA A 105 -7.35 4.62 -23.57
C ALA A 105 -6.40 3.94 -22.56
N VAL A 106 -5.72 4.72 -21.72
CA VAL A 106 -4.84 4.19 -20.66
C VAL A 106 -5.65 3.39 -19.62
N SER A 107 -6.84 3.87 -19.23
CA SER A 107 -7.71 3.13 -18.31
C SER A 107 -8.16 1.79 -18.92
N GLN A 108 -8.55 1.76 -20.19
CA GLN A 108 -8.92 0.53 -20.91
C GLN A 108 -7.76 -0.46 -21.05
N LEU A 109 -6.57 0.04 -21.35
CA LEU A 109 -5.38 -0.80 -21.45
C LEU A 109 -5.01 -1.41 -20.09
N ALA A 110 -5.02 -0.60 -19.03
CA ALA A 110 -4.81 -1.08 -17.68
C ALA A 110 -5.91 -2.05 -17.23
N GLN A 111 -7.15 -1.82 -17.65
CA GLN A 111 -8.28 -2.71 -17.44
C GLN A 111 -8.03 -4.09 -18.06
N SER A 112 -7.55 -4.13 -19.30
CA SER A 112 -7.17 -5.35 -20.01
C SER A 112 -5.99 -6.07 -19.34
N ALA A 113 -4.93 -5.33 -19.00
CA ALA A 113 -3.74 -5.88 -18.36
C ALA A 113 -4.02 -6.40 -16.94
N LEU A 114 -4.87 -5.73 -16.16
CA LEU A 114 -5.36 -6.21 -14.87
C LEU A 114 -6.10 -7.54 -15.03
N ARG A 115 -6.99 -7.65 -16.02
CA ARG A 115 -7.74 -8.88 -16.29
C ARG A 115 -6.82 -10.05 -16.64
N ASP A 116 -5.86 -9.84 -17.55
CA ASP A 116 -4.94 -10.89 -17.98
C ASP A 116 -4.01 -11.34 -16.84
N MET A 117 -3.45 -10.39 -16.07
CA MET A 117 -2.55 -10.70 -14.96
C MET A 117 -3.27 -11.37 -13.78
N CYS A 118 -4.49 -10.94 -13.44
CA CYS A 118 -5.29 -11.58 -12.41
C CYS A 118 -5.79 -12.98 -12.84
N GLY A 119 -6.03 -13.20 -14.14
CA GLY A 119 -6.41 -14.52 -14.65
C GLY A 119 -5.27 -15.54 -14.61
N LYS A 120 -4.02 -15.08 -14.72
CA LYS A 120 -2.81 -15.92 -14.64
C LYS A 120 -2.28 -16.12 -13.22
N ALA A 121 -2.86 -15.44 -12.23
CA ALA A 121 -2.41 -15.50 -10.85
C ALA A 121 -3.38 -16.32 -9.99
N GLU A 122 -2.83 -17.01 -9.00
CA GLU A 122 -3.59 -17.64 -7.92
C GLU A 122 -4.19 -16.58 -6.99
N LEU A 123 -5.28 -16.92 -6.31
CA LEU A 123 -5.98 -15.97 -5.42
C LEU A 123 -5.06 -15.43 -4.31
N ASP A 124 -4.26 -16.31 -3.71
CA ASP A 124 -3.36 -15.94 -2.61
C ASP A 124 -2.28 -14.97 -3.08
N ASP A 125 -1.76 -15.16 -4.30
CA ASP A 125 -0.79 -14.26 -4.91
C ASP A 125 -1.39 -12.88 -5.19
N VAL A 126 -2.65 -12.81 -5.63
CA VAL A 126 -3.36 -11.53 -5.83
C VAL A 126 -3.56 -10.78 -4.52
N LEU A 127 -3.81 -11.49 -3.42
CA LEU A 127 -4.00 -10.90 -2.08
C LEU A 127 -2.68 -10.53 -1.40
N ALA A 128 -1.67 -11.40 -1.44
CA ALA A 128 -0.42 -11.25 -0.71
C ALA A 128 0.64 -10.47 -1.50
N LYS A 129 0.74 -10.69 -2.81
CA LYS A 129 1.79 -10.12 -3.68
C LYS A 129 1.28 -9.02 -4.61
N ARG A 130 0.32 -8.22 -4.13
CA ARG A 130 -0.30 -7.11 -4.88
C ARG A 130 0.73 -6.14 -5.52
N GLU A 131 1.84 -5.87 -4.84
CA GLU A 131 2.89 -4.96 -5.35
C GLU A 131 3.66 -5.58 -6.52
N GLU A 132 3.88 -6.90 -6.49
CA GLU A 132 4.58 -7.59 -7.57
C GLU A 132 3.72 -7.64 -8.83
N ILE A 133 2.43 -7.93 -8.67
CA ILE A 133 1.45 -7.93 -9.76
C ILE A 133 1.30 -6.51 -10.33
N GLY A 134 1.21 -5.49 -9.47
CA GLY A 134 1.18 -4.09 -9.90
C GLY A 134 2.40 -3.71 -10.74
N ARG A 135 3.61 -4.14 -10.36
CA ARG A 135 4.83 -3.94 -11.17
C ARG A 135 4.77 -4.63 -12.54
N LYS A 136 4.24 -5.85 -12.61
CA LYS A 136 4.07 -6.58 -13.88
C LYS A 136 3.07 -5.88 -14.79
N ILE A 137 1.92 -5.47 -14.25
CA ILE A 137 0.90 -4.71 -15.00
C ILE A 137 1.48 -3.39 -15.49
N ARG A 138 2.16 -2.64 -14.62
CA ARG A 138 2.83 -1.39 -14.98
C ARG A 138 3.72 -1.57 -16.20
N LYS A 139 4.54 -2.63 -16.24
CA LYS A 139 5.47 -2.88 -17.34
C LYS A 139 4.73 -3.07 -18.67
N VAL A 140 3.66 -3.87 -18.68
CA VAL A 140 2.85 -4.11 -19.88
C VAL A 140 2.17 -2.83 -20.35
N VAL A 141 1.54 -2.08 -19.44
CA VAL A 141 0.85 -0.83 -19.79
C VAL A 141 1.84 0.25 -20.26
N ASP A 142 3.03 0.35 -19.65
CA ASP A 142 4.07 1.31 -20.03
C ASP A 142 4.58 1.03 -21.46
N GLU A 143 4.85 -0.24 -21.81
CA GLU A 143 5.29 -0.64 -23.15
C GLU A 143 4.25 -0.30 -24.24
N GLU A 144 2.96 -0.45 -23.95
CA GLU A 144 1.89 -0.14 -24.90
C GLU A 144 1.54 1.37 -24.96
N THR A 145 1.84 2.14 -23.91
CA THR A 145 1.55 3.60 -23.85
C THR A 145 2.71 4.49 -24.32
N ASP A 146 3.92 3.94 -24.45
CA ASP A 146 5.10 4.64 -24.97
C ASP A 146 4.89 5.33 -26.34
N PRO A 147 4.18 4.72 -27.33
CA PRO A 147 3.87 5.37 -28.62
C PRO A 147 3.02 6.63 -28.48
N TRP A 148 2.18 6.71 -27.44
CA TRP A 148 1.31 7.85 -27.16
C TRP A 148 2.04 8.97 -26.39
N GLY A 149 3.32 8.77 -26.05
CA GLY A 149 4.10 9.76 -25.32
C GLY A 149 3.74 9.87 -23.84
N ILE A 150 3.12 8.81 -23.28
CA ILE A 150 2.66 8.73 -21.91
C ILE A 150 3.58 7.81 -21.13
N LYS A 151 3.95 8.21 -19.90
CA LYS A 151 4.77 7.39 -19.01
C LYS A 151 3.97 6.92 -17.82
N VAL A 152 3.90 5.61 -17.61
CA VAL A 152 3.23 5.04 -16.44
C VAL A 152 4.19 5.04 -15.25
N THR A 153 3.81 5.79 -14.22
CA THR A 153 4.57 5.92 -12.98
C THR A 153 4.31 4.74 -12.06
N ASP A 154 3.05 4.36 -11.88
CA ASP A 154 2.69 3.23 -11.02
C ASP A 154 1.29 2.70 -11.33
N VAL A 155 1.05 1.42 -11.02
CA VAL A 155 -0.28 0.80 -11.09
C VAL A 155 -0.58 0.14 -9.77
N LYS A 156 -1.66 0.56 -9.11
CA LYS A 156 -2.05 0.03 -7.81
C LYS A 156 -3.40 -0.66 -7.90
N ILE A 157 -3.45 -1.87 -7.35
CA ILE A 157 -4.70 -2.57 -7.08
C ILE A 157 -5.32 -1.91 -5.85
N LYS A 158 -6.59 -1.48 -5.97
CA LYS A 158 -7.26 -0.72 -4.92
C LYS A 158 -8.01 -1.67 -3.97
N ASP A 159 -8.97 -2.40 -4.51
CA ASP A 159 -9.85 -3.32 -3.80
C ASP A 159 -9.96 -4.66 -4.56
N ILE A 160 -10.08 -5.74 -3.80
CA ILE A 160 -10.36 -7.10 -4.30
C ILE A 160 -11.57 -7.61 -3.52
N GLU A 161 -12.70 -7.78 -4.19
CA GLU A 161 -13.91 -8.33 -3.60
C GLU A 161 -14.03 -9.81 -3.92
N LEU A 162 -14.21 -10.61 -2.87
CA LEU A 162 -14.47 -12.04 -2.98
C LEU A 162 -15.96 -12.33 -2.75
N PRO A 163 -16.48 -13.42 -3.32
CA PRO A 163 -17.79 -13.97 -2.98
C PRO A 163 -17.94 -14.21 -1.47
N GLU A 164 -19.13 -13.90 -0.93
CA GLU A 164 -19.44 -13.98 0.50
C GLU A 164 -19.25 -15.39 1.11
N ASN A 165 -19.42 -16.45 0.32
CA ASN A 165 -19.15 -17.82 0.75
C ASN A 165 -17.64 -18.07 0.96
N MET A 166 -16.80 -17.65 0.00
CA MET A 166 -15.35 -17.81 0.07
C MET A 166 -14.74 -16.93 1.16
N LYS A 167 -15.19 -15.67 1.28
CA LYS A 167 -14.74 -14.75 2.32
C LYS A 167 -14.94 -15.32 3.72
N ARG A 168 -16.10 -15.95 3.98
CA ARG A 168 -16.39 -16.62 5.26
C ARG A 168 -15.51 -17.85 5.48
N ALA A 169 -15.36 -18.71 4.47
CA ALA A 169 -14.52 -19.91 4.57
C ALA A 169 -13.04 -19.55 4.86
N MET A 170 -12.50 -18.56 4.15
CA MET A 170 -11.13 -18.07 4.36
C MET A 170 -10.97 -17.41 5.73
N ALA A 171 -11.96 -16.64 6.20
CA ALA A 171 -11.93 -16.06 7.54
C ALA A 171 -11.84 -17.13 8.63
N HIS A 172 -12.66 -18.19 8.54
CA HIS A 172 -12.61 -19.31 9.48
C HIS A 172 -11.28 -20.08 9.41
N GLN A 173 -10.75 -20.31 8.21
CA GLN A 173 -9.44 -20.95 8.05
C GLN A 173 -8.31 -20.10 8.63
N ALA A 174 -8.33 -18.78 8.40
CA ALA A 174 -7.33 -17.86 8.91
C ALA A 174 -7.39 -17.74 10.43
N GLU A 175 -8.59 -17.77 11.02
CA GLU A 175 -8.79 -17.80 12.48
C GLU A 175 -8.22 -19.09 13.09
N ALA A 176 -8.56 -20.25 12.52
CA ALA A 176 -8.04 -21.54 12.99
C ALA A 176 -6.51 -21.64 12.88
N GLU A 177 -5.91 -21.14 11.79
CA GLU A 177 -4.46 -21.12 11.61
C GLU A 177 -3.78 -20.12 12.56
N ARG A 178 -4.39 -18.95 12.81
CA ARG A 178 -3.91 -17.98 13.81
C ARG A 178 -3.93 -18.57 15.22
N ASP A 179 -5.02 -19.24 15.60
CA ASP A 179 -5.15 -19.90 16.89
C ASP A 179 -4.13 -21.03 17.06
N ARG A 180 -3.95 -21.86 16.02
CA ARG A 180 -2.92 -22.90 15.99
C ARG A 180 -1.53 -22.29 16.20
N ARG A 181 -1.18 -21.24 15.45
CA ARG A 181 0.10 -20.55 15.58
C ARG A 181 0.29 -19.94 16.96
N ALA A 182 -0.74 -19.31 17.52
CA ALA A 182 -0.69 -18.74 18.86
C ALA A 182 -0.41 -19.81 19.93
N ARG A 183 -1.05 -20.99 19.84
CA ARG A 183 -0.78 -22.11 20.77
C ARG A 183 0.64 -22.64 20.66
N ILE A 184 1.19 -22.75 19.45
CA ILE A 184 2.58 -23.20 19.25
C ILE A 184 3.55 -22.18 19.85
N ILE A 185 3.32 -20.89 19.61
CA ILE A 185 4.15 -19.81 20.17
C ILE A 185 4.08 -19.83 21.70
N LEU A 186 2.89 -19.99 22.28
CA LEU A 186 2.71 -20.08 23.73
C LEU A 186 3.44 -21.28 24.33
N ALA A 187 3.25 -22.48 23.77
CA ALA A 187 3.93 -23.69 24.24
C ALA A 187 5.46 -23.57 24.14
N GLN A 188 5.96 -22.91 23.09
CA GLN A 188 7.39 -22.65 22.93
C GLN A 188 7.91 -21.61 23.94
N ALA A 189 7.12 -20.56 24.21
CA ALA A 189 7.42 -19.57 25.23
C ALA A 189 7.43 -20.20 26.65
N GLU A 190 6.46 -21.05 26.97
CA GLU A 190 6.40 -21.80 28.23
C GLU A 190 7.61 -22.71 28.41
N LYS A 191 7.99 -23.45 27.35
CA LYS A 191 9.21 -24.28 27.36
C LYS A 191 10.47 -23.44 27.61
N GLN A 192 10.59 -22.29 26.94
CA GLN A 192 11.73 -21.40 27.12
C GLN A 192 11.77 -20.80 28.54
N ALA A 193 10.62 -20.40 29.08
CA ALA A 193 10.50 -19.89 30.44
C ALA A 193 10.86 -20.97 31.49
N ALA A 194 10.34 -22.18 31.33
CA ALA A 194 10.65 -23.31 32.21
C ALA A 194 12.16 -23.65 32.19
N GLN A 195 12.77 -23.64 31.01
CA GLN A 195 14.21 -23.84 30.86
C GLN A 195 15.02 -22.74 31.58
N GLY A 196 14.64 -21.48 31.41
CA GLY A 196 15.28 -20.36 32.10
C GLY A 196 15.14 -20.45 33.62
N LEU A 197 13.98 -20.86 34.13
CA LEU A 197 13.75 -21.10 35.56
C LEU A 197 14.59 -22.26 36.09
N LEU A 198 14.70 -23.36 35.34
CA LEU A 198 15.54 -24.50 35.71
C LEU A 198 17.01 -24.10 35.79
N ASP A 199 17.50 -23.34 34.81
CA ASP A 199 18.90 -22.90 34.78
C ASP A 199 19.19 -21.90 35.91
N ALA A 200 18.26 -20.98 36.20
CA ALA A 200 18.34 -20.12 37.37
C ALA A 200 18.33 -20.93 38.69
N GLY A 201 17.49 -21.95 38.79
CA GLY A 201 17.44 -22.86 39.93
C GLY A 201 18.75 -23.58 40.17
N LYS A 202 19.37 -24.13 39.11
CA LYS A 202 20.71 -24.76 39.18
C LYS A 202 21.80 -23.78 39.63
N ILE A 203 21.70 -22.50 39.27
CA ILE A 203 22.66 -21.48 39.71
C ILE A 203 22.49 -21.19 41.22
N ILE A 204 21.24 -21.10 41.68
CA ILE A 204 20.91 -20.89 43.09
C ILE A 204 21.38 -22.09 43.95
N ASP A 205 21.17 -23.31 43.48
CA ASP A 205 21.54 -24.53 44.21
C ASP A 205 23.06 -24.65 44.46
N LYS A 206 23.91 -24.02 43.64
CA LYS A 206 25.36 -23.98 43.85
C LYS A 206 25.79 -23.31 45.16
N SER A 207 24.95 -22.47 45.76
CA SER A 207 25.27 -21.78 47.02
C SER A 207 24.07 -21.74 47.97
N PRO A 208 24.13 -22.40 49.14
CA PRO A 208 23.05 -22.41 50.13
C PRO A 208 22.64 -21.02 50.62
N SER A 209 23.54 -20.04 50.55
CA SER A 209 23.27 -18.65 50.93
C SER A 209 22.35 -17.93 49.94
N SER A 210 22.30 -18.34 48.67
CA SER A 210 21.52 -17.66 47.64
C SER A 210 20.01 -17.89 47.78
N LEU A 211 19.58 -19.09 48.21
CA LEU A 211 18.18 -19.36 48.58
C LEU A 211 17.70 -18.47 49.72
N LYS A 212 18.55 -18.25 50.73
CA LYS A 212 18.24 -17.37 51.86
C LYS A 212 18.09 -15.91 51.41
N LEU A 213 18.98 -15.42 50.55
CA LEU A 213 18.89 -14.06 50.00
C LEU A 213 17.61 -13.87 49.18
N ARG A 214 17.25 -14.85 48.36
CA ARG A 214 16.00 -14.84 47.59
C ARG A 214 14.77 -14.87 48.50
N LEU A 215 14.79 -15.67 49.58
CA LEU A 215 13.74 -15.66 50.60
C LEU A 215 13.59 -14.27 51.22
N TYR A 216 14.69 -13.62 51.62
CA TYR A 216 14.64 -12.26 52.16
C TYR A 216 14.12 -11.23 51.15
N GLN A 217 14.50 -11.34 49.87
CA GLN A 217 13.94 -10.48 48.80
C GLN A 217 12.43 -10.68 48.65
N THR A 218 11.96 -11.93 48.59
CA THR A 218 10.51 -12.20 48.52
C THR A 218 9.74 -11.66 49.72
N LEU A 219 10.32 -11.76 50.92
CA LEU A 219 9.74 -11.18 52.13
C LEU A 219 9.68 -9.64 52.06
N SER A 220 10.70 -9.00 51.49
CA SER A 220 10.72 -7.56 51.29
C SER A 220 9.69 -7.09 50.26
N GLU A 221 9.49 -7.83 49.17
CA GLU A 221 8.46 -7.52 48.17
C GLU A 221 7.04 -7.68 48.75
N ILE A 222 6.78 -8.79 49.45
CA ILE A 222 5.48 -9.03 50.12
C ILE A 222 5.21 -7.95 51.19
N ALA A 223 6.24 -7.56 51.96
CA ALA A 223 6.12 -6.47 52.93
C ALA A 223 5.86 -5.11 52.27
N SER A 224 6.33 -4.91 51.04
CA SER A 224 6.07 -3.71 50.24
C SER A 224 4.64 -3.64 49.68
N GLU A 225 4.00 -4.79 49.41
CA GLU A 225 2.65 -4.86 48.80
C GLU A 225 1.46 -4.65 49.78
N LYS A 226 1.70 -4.32 51.05
CA LYS A 226 0.64 -4.01 52.05
C LYS A 226 -0.45 -5.09 52.23
N ASN A 227 -0.19 -6.37 51.92
CA ASN A 227 -1.13 -7.46 52.19
C ASN A 227 -0.73 -8.18 53.50
N SER A 228 -1.56 -8.06 54.55
CA SER A 228 -1.21 -8.36 55.95
C SER A 228 -1.24 -9.85 56.36
N THR A 229 -1.33 -10.78 55.41
CA THR A 229 -1.42 -12.23 55.71
C THR A 229 -0.16 -12.93 55.22
N ILE A 230 0.83 -13.01 56.10
CA ILE A 230 2.07 -13.76 55.86
C ILE A 230 1.79 -15.24 56.13
N VAL A 231 1.56 -16.03 55.08
CA VAL A 231 1.45 -17.50 55.19
C VAL A 231 2.87 -18.07 55.13
N PHE A 232 3.37 -18.54 56.27
CA PHE A 232 4.69 -19.15 56.37
C PHE A 232 4.61 -20.62 55.91
N PRO A 233 5.24 -21.03 54.81
CA PRO A 233 5.38 -22.46 54.52
C PRO A 233 6.31 -23.06 55.58
N PHE A 234 5.74 -23.89 56.46
CA PHE A 234 6.50 -24.56 57.53
C PHE A 234 7.59 -25.47 56.90
N PRO A 235 8.87 -25.31 57.27
CA PRO A 235 9.95 -26.12 56.69
C PRO A 235 9.79 -27.62 56.99
N GLU A 236 9.92 -28.48 55.99
CA GLU A 236 9.84 -29.94 56.14
C GLU A 236 10.92 -30.51 57.09
N GLU A 237 12.05 -29.81 57.24
CA GLU A 237 13.14 -30.17 58.15
C GLU A 237 12.70 -30.25 59.63
N LEU A 238 11.74 -29.41 60.04
CA LEU A 238 11.15 -29.45 61.38
C LEU A 238 10.21 -30.64 61.56
N LEU A 239 9.48 -31.04 60.51
CA LEU A 239 8.63 -32.24 60.51
C LEU A 239 9.46 -33.52 60.67
N ASP A 240 10.61 -33.58 60.00
CA ASP A 240 11.55 -34.70 60.16
C ASP A 240 12.16 -34.75 61.56
N PHE A 241 12.39 -33.60 62.19
CA PHE A 241 12.86 -33.52 63.58
C PHE A 241 11.80 -34.02 64.58
N VAL A 242 10.53 -33.65 64.37
CA VAL A 242 9.40 -34.13 65.19
C VAL A 242 9.17 -35.64 64.99
N LYS A 243 9.21 -36.14 63.75
CA LYS A 243 9.10 -37.59 63.47
C LYS A 243 10.24 -38.39 64.10
N LYS A 244 11.48 -37.88 64.08
CA LYS A 244 12.62 -38.53 64.77
C LYS A 244 12.46 -38.55 66.29
N SER A 245 11.88 -37.51 66.87
CA SER A 245 11.65 -37.43 68.32
C SER A 245 10.53 -38.37 68.79
N PHE A 246 9.52 -38.63 67.95
CA PHE A 246 8.44 -39.58 68.26
C PHE A 246 8.82 -41.06 68.06
N LYS A 247 9.86 -41.36 67.27
CA LYS A 247 10.30 -42.74 66.99
C LYS A 247 11.25 -43.33 68.04
N LYS A 248 11.51 -42.62 69.15
CA LYS A 248 12.48 -43.00 70.19
C LYS A 248 11.84 -43.35 71.56
N LYS A 249 10.54 -43.65 71.59
CA LYS A 249 9.84 -44.21 72.76
C LYS A 249 9.34 -45.61 72.44
#